data_AF-A0A3E0N4P2-F1
#
_entry.id   AF-A0A3E0N4P2-F1
#
_cell.length_a   1.000
_cell.length_b   1.000
_cell.length_c   1.000
_cell.angle_alpha   90.00
_cell.angle_beta   90.00
_cell.angle_gamma   90.00
#
_symmetry.space_group_name_H-M   'P 1'
#
loop_
_entity.id
_entity.type
_entity.pdbx_description
1 polymer ?
#
loop_
_entity_poly.entity_id
_entity_poly.type
_entity_poly.pdbx_seq_one_letter_code
_entity_poly.pdbx_strand_id
1 'polypeptide(L)'
;MTMKERVATLKARLTSLLPSSESLGLIQSRGGRRAVLAVLGSYALLILGLCIYWSIPPKPFDVVQNRAAYLNSADQSVTGAATTAALLEVTRLLLEKNGGYTSNDIAPPGSLLDNMPNWEYGALIQSRDLARALREVLSRSQSQSQ
;
A
#
# COMPACT_ATOMS: atom_id res chain seq x y z
N MET A 1 -4.61 -53.20 6.47
CA MET A 1 -4.90 -52.14 5.49
C MET A 1 -3.67 -51.96 4.61
N THR A 2 -3.76 -52.39 3.36
CA THR A 2 -2.61 -52.56 2.45
C THR A 2 -2.22 -51.23 1.78
N MET A 3 -0.95 -51.09 1.35
CA MET A 3 -0.42 -49.87 0.72
C MET A 3 -1.27 -49.42 -0.50
N LYS A 4 -1.85 -50.38 -1.23
CA LYS A 4 -2.73 -50.12 -2.38
C LYS A 4 -4.04 -49.43 -1.97
N GLU A 5 -4.62 -49.78 -0.82
CA GLU A 5 -5.84 -49.15 -0.28
C GLU A 5 -5.59 -47.70 0.15
N ARG A 6 -4.40 -47.42 0.71
CA ARG A 6 -3.99 -46.06 1.08
C ARG A 6 -3.80 -45.16 -0.14
N VAL A 7 -3.19 -45.68 -1.21
CA VAL A 7 -3.02 -44.94 -2.47
C VAL A 7 -4.36 -44.68 -3.17
N ALA A 8 -5.27 -45.67 -3.15
CA ALA A 8 -6.61 -45.52 -3.73
C ALA A 8 -7.45 -44.47 -2.97
N THR A 9 -7.40 -44.48 -1.63
CA THR A 9 -8.09 -43.47 -0.81
C THR A 9 -7.48 -42.09 -0.95
N LEU A 10 -6.15 -41.97 -1.10
CA LEU A 10 -5.49 -40.69 -1.35
C LEU A 10 -5.88 -40.12 -2.72
N LYS A 11 -5.89 -40.95 -3.77
CA LYS A 11 -6.36 -40.55 -5.10
C LYS A 11 -7.81 -40.08 -5.03
N ALA A 12 -8.71 -40.86 -4.44
CA ALA A 12 -10.12 -40.50 -4.32
C ALA A 12 -10.33 -39.16 -3.59
N ARG A 13 -9.56 -38.88 -2.53
CA ARG A 13 -9.59 -37.58 -1.82
C ARG A 13 -9.07 -36.43 -2.67
N LEU A 14 -8.03 -36.66 -3.47
CA LEU A 14 -7.51 -35.68 -4.44
C LEU A 14 -8.51 -35.40 -5.56
N THR A 15 -9.18 -36.42 -6.10
CA THR A 15 -10.20 -36.23 -7.13
C THR A 15 -11.46 -35.55 -6.59
N SER A 16 -11.79 -35.74 -5.31
CA SER A 16 -12.93 -35.04 -4.67
C SER A 16 -12.66 -33.56 -4.37
N LEU A 17 -11.38 -33.14 -4.37
CA LEU A 17 -10.98 -31.74 -4.24
C LEU A 17 -11.01 -31.00 -5.58
N LEU A 18 -11.04 -31.73 -6.70
CA LEU A 18 -11.21 -31.13 -8.02
C LEU A 18 -12.71 -30.86 -8.26
N PRO A 19 -13.09 -29.69 -8.79
CA PRO A 19 -14.48 -29.39 -9.11
C PRO A 19 -15.03 -30.43 -10.10
N SER A 20 -16.20 -30.99 -9.82
CA SER A 20 -16.87 -31.92 -10.74
C SER A 20 -17.22 -31.24 -12.05
N SER A 21 -17.28 -32.01 -13.15
CA SER A 21 -17.58 -31.51 -14.51
C SER A 21 -18.86 -30.68 -14.63
N GLU A 22 -19.81 -30.86 -13.71
CA GLU A 22 -21.04 -30.06 -13.65
C GLU A 22 -20.78 -28.57 -13.34
N SER A 23 -19.82 -28.26 -12.46
CA SER A 23 -19.40 -26.87 -12.18
C SER A 23 -18.69 -26.21 -13.38
N LEU A 24 -18.08 -27.01 -14.25
CA LEU A 24 -17.48 -26.57 -15.51
C LEU A 24 -18.52 -26.39 -16.63
N GLY A 25 -19.77 -26.83 -16.44
CA GLY A 25 -20.86 -26.68 -17.41
C GLY A 25 -21.17 -25.22 -17.73
N LEU A 26 -21.02 -24.32 -16.75
CA LEU A 26 -21.12 -22.88 -16.96
C LEU A 26 -20.06 -22.40 -17.96
N ILE A 27 -18.80 -22.84 -17.81
CA ILE A 27 -17.68 -22.48 -18.68
C ILE A 27 -17.77 -23.20 -20.05
N GLN A 28 -18.45 -24.34 -20.16
CA GLN A 28 -18.64 -25.04 -21.44
C GLN A 28 -19.75 -24.42 -22.31
N SER A 29 -20.78 -23.83 -21.69
CA SER A 29 -21.87 -23.17 -22.42
C SER A 29 -21.42 -21.85 -23.07
N ARG A 30 -21.93 -21.52 -24.27
CA ARG A 30 -21.63 -20.23 -24.93
C ARG A 30 -22.06 -19.02 -24.08
N GLY A 31 -23.17 -19.14 -23.35
CA GLY A 31 -23.68 -18.10 -22.46
C GLY A 31 -22.81 -17.91 -21.21
N GLY A 32 -22.42 -18.99 -20.54
CA GLY A 32 -21.59 -18.91 -19.35
C GLY A 32 -20.13 -18.53 -19.66
N ARG A 33 -19.58 -18.86 -20.84
CA ARG A 33 -18.31 -18.27 -21.31
C ARG A 33 -18.37 -16.75 -21.38
N ARG A 34 -19.45 -16.20 -21.94
CA ARG A 34 -19.64 -14.75 -22.04
C ARG A 34 -19.77 -14.11 -20.66
N ALA A 35 -20.50 -14.74 -19.75
CA ALA A 35 -20.64 -14.26 -18.38
C ALA A 35 -19.29 -14.26 -17.63
N VAL A 36 -18.51 -15.34 -17.71
CA VAL A 36 -17.19 -15.43 -17.10
C VAL A 36 -16.24 -14.38 -17.67
N LEU A 37 -16.22 -14.21 -19.00
CA LEU A 37 -15.41 -13.17 -19.64
C LEU A 37 -15.84 -11.76 -19.21
N ALA A 38 -17.14 -11.52 -19.08
CA ALA A 38 -17.65 -10.22 -18.63
C ALA A 38 -17.24 -9.94 -17.17
N VAL A 39 -17.31 -10.92 -16.28
CA VAL A 39 -16.90 -10.78 -14.87
C VAL A 39 -15.39 -10.60 -14.74
N LEU A 40 -14.59 -11.40 -15.43
CA LEU A 40 -13.14 -11.24 -15.40
C LEU A 40 -12.70 -9.92 -16.04
N GLY A 41 -13.35 -9.51 -17.13
CA GLY A 41 -13.12 -8.24 -17.78
C GLY A 41 -13.49 -7.05 -16.90
N SER A 42 -14.65 -7.08 -16.23
CA SER A 42 -15.04 -6.01 -15.31
C SER A 42 -14.11 -5.95 -14.09
N TYR A 43 -13.72 -7.09 -13.53
CA TYR A 43 -12.75 -7.16 -12.45
C TYR A 43 -11.39 -6.57 -12.87
N ALA A 44 -10.89 -6.94 -14.06
CA ALA A 44 -9.64 -6.39 -14.58
C ALA A 44 -9.70 -4.87 -14.78
N LEU A 45 -10.82 -4.35 -15.28
CA LEU A 45 -11.03 -2.90 -15.43
C LEU A 45 -11.06 -2.17 -14.08
N LEU A 46 -11.70 -2.76 -13.06
CA LEU A 46 -11.71 -2.20 -11.70
C LEU A 46 -10.29 -2.17 -11.10
N ILE A 47 -9.55 -3.28 -11.23
CA ILE A 47 -8.15 -3.35 -10.77
C ILE A 47 -7.30 -2.32 -11.51
N LEU A 48 -7.44 -2.18 -12.82
CA LEU A 48 -6.70 -1.20 -13.60
C LEU A 48 -6.99 0.24 -13.12
N GLY A 49 -8.26 0.56 -12.88
CA GLY A 49 -8.66 1.87 -12.35
C GLY A 49 -8.06 2.14 -10.97
N LEU A 50 -8.07 1.15 -10.08
CA LEU A 50 -7.43 1.26 -8.77
C LEU A 50 -5.91 1.39 -8.87
N CYS A 51 -5.26 0.63 -9.76
CA CYS A 51 -3.82 0.74 -10.01
C CYS A 51 -3.44 2.17 -10.40
N ILE A 52 -4.20 2.79 -11.31
CA ILE A 52 -3.99 4.18 -11.71
C ILE A 52 -4.19 5.11 -10.51
N TYR A 53 -5.32 4.98 -9.81
CA TYR A 53 -5.67 5.88 -8.70
C TYR A 53 -4.69 5.81 -7.52
N TRP A 54 -4.23 4.60 -7.15
CA TRP A 54 -3.27 4.37 -6.07
C TRP A 54 -1.83 4.71 -6.47
N SER A 55 -1.54 4.81 -7.77
CA SER A 55 -0.23 5.23 -8.29
C SER A 55 -0.04 6.74 -8.33
N ILE A 56 -1.07 7.55 -8.04
CA ILE A 56 -0.96 9.01 -8.05
C ILE A 56 -0.22 9.46 -6.78
N PRO A 57 1.00 10.02 -6.89
CA PRO A 57 1.70 10.55 -5.73
C PRO A 57 1.03 11.83 -5.22
N PRO A 58 1.18 12.16 -3.93
CA PRO A 58 0.76 13.45 -3.40
C PRO A 58 1.43 14.62 -4.13
N LYS A 59 0.76 15.77 -4.15
CA LYS A 59 1.32 16.98 -4.77
C LYS A 59 2.52 17.47 -3.95
N PRO A 60 3.58 17.98 -4.60
CA PRO A 60 4.65 18.67 -3.88
C PRO A 60 4.09 19.92 -3.21
N PHE A 61 4.69 20.29 -2.09
CA PHE A 61 4.31 21.47 -1.31
C PHE A 61 5.53 22.33 -1.00
N ASP A 62 5.30 23.63 -0.83
CA ASP A 62 6.34 24.57 -0.40
C ASP A 62 6.47 24.52 1.13
N VAL A 63 7.70 24.29 1.60
CA VAL A 63 8.00 24.05 3.02
C VAL A 63 7.75 25.29 3.88
N VAL A 64 8.01 26.48 3.34
CA VAL A 64 7.86 27.76 4.05
C VAL A 64 6.38 28.15 4.12
N GLN A 65 5.64 27.94 3.04
CA GLN A 65 4.19 28.20 3.02
C GLN A 65 3.43 27.21 3.90
N ASN A 66 3.81 25.92 3.86
CA ASN A 66 3.18 24.86 4.66
C ASN A 66 3.24 25.15 6.18
N ARG A 67 4.31 25.81 6.65
CA ARG A 67 4.44 26.26 8.05
C ARG A 67 3.20 27.02 8.54
N ALA A 68 2.62 27.87 7.71
CA ALA A 68 1.48 28.69 8.09
C ALA A 68 0.19 27.90 8.31
N ALA A 69 0.08 26.67 7.76
CA ALA A 69 -1.07 25.79 7.99
C ALA A 69 -1.08 25.18 9.39
N TYR A 70 0.08 25.11 10.05
CA TYR A 70 0.26 24.42 11.33
C TYR A 70 0.56 25.33 12.51
N LEU A 71 0.96 26.58 12.25
CA LEU A 71 1.49 27.48 13.28
C LEU A 71 0.81 28.85 13.24
N ASN A 72 0.53 29.37 14.43
CA ASN A 72 0.05 30.74 14.62
C ASN A 72 1.17 31.74 14.28
N SER A 73 0.79 32.97 13.91
CA SER A 73 1.72 34.00 13.43
C SER A 73 2.93 34.27 14.35
N ALA A 74 2.76 34.09 15.68
CA ALA A 74 3.83 34.27 16.65
C ALA A 74 4.90 33.15 16.60
N ASP A 75 4.50 31.92 16.30
CA ASP A 75 5.38 30.74 16.32
C ASP A 75 6.10 30.53 14.97
N GLN A 76 5.68 31.26 13.94
CA GLN A 76 6.23 31.12 12.59
C GLN A 76 7.70 31.54 12.51
N SER A 77 8.17 32.49 13.32
CA SER A 77 9.56 32.98 13.26
C SER A 77 10.57 32.07 13.95
N VAL A 78 10.13 31.02 14.65
CA VAL A 78 11.00 30.14 15.43
C VAL A 78 11.87 29.28 14.52
N THR A 79 13.18 29.24 14.79
CA THR A 79 14.13 28.38 14.07
C THR A 79 13.71 26.91 14.21
N GLY A 80 13.67 26.19 13.08
CA GLY A 80 13.23 24.79 13.03
C GLY A 80 11.72 24.59 12.84
N ALA A 81 10.90 25.65 12.98
CA ALA A 81 9.44 25.55 12.81
C ALA A 81 9.04 25.03 11.41
N ALA A 82 9.70 25.51 10.35
CA ALA A 82 9.45 25.04 8.99
C ALA A 82 9.79 23.54 8.82
N THR A 83 10.89 23.07 9.43
CA THR A 83 11.31 21.67 9.37
C THR A 83 10.32 20.76 10.09
N THR A 84 9.85 21.15 11.28
CA THR A 84 8.84 20.39 12.03
C THR A 84 7.50 20.35 11.28
N ALA A 85 7.07 21.47 10.70
CA ALA A 85 5.86 21.52 9.88
C ALA A 85 5.99 20.64 8.62
N ALA A 86 7.17 20.60 7.99
CA ALA A 86 7.45 19.71 6.87
C ALA A 86 7.32 18.23 7.24
N LEU A 87 7.90 17.83 8.39
CA LEU A 87 7.81 16.46 8.89
C LEU A 87 6.36 16.06 9.15
N LEU A 88 5.57 16.97 9.74
CA LEU A 88 4.15 16.75 9.99
C LEU A 88 3.39 16.55 8.67
N GLU A 89 3.64 17.39 7.67
CA GLU A 89 2.99 17.29 6.36
C GLU A 89 3.36 16.00 5.63
N VAL A 90 4.65 15.62 5.56
CA VAL A 90 5.06 14.35 4.92
C VAL A 90 4.39 13.15 5.59
N THR A 91 4.36 13.14 6.93
CA THR A 91 3.72 12.07 7.70
C THR A 91 2.21 12.02 7.44
N ARG A 92 1.56 13.18 7.36
CA ARG A 92 0.14 13.29 7.01
C ARG A 92 -0.14 12.83 5.58
N LEU A 93 0.66 13.23 4.60
CA LEU A 93 0.52 12.81 3.21
C LEU A 93 0.71 11.29 3.05
N LEU A 94 1.60 10.67 3.83
CA LEU A 94 1.75 9.22 3.87
C LEU A 94 0.52 8.53 4.48
N LEU A 95 -0.07 9.12 5.53
CA LEU A 95 -1.26 8.59 6.21
C LEU A 95 -2.55 8.75 5.38
N GLU A 96 -2.71 9.90 4.71
CA GLU A 96 -3.90 10.27 3.93
C GLU A 96 -3.80 9.84 2.46
N LYS A 97 -2.71 9.18 2.05
CA LYS A 97 -2.51 8.72 0.68
C LYS A 97 -3.64 7.81 0.22
N ASN A 98 -4.04 7.97 -1.04
CA ASN A 98 -4.94 7.04 -1.72
C ASN A 98 -4.40 5.60 -1.65
N GLY A 99 -5.23 4.66 -1.20
CA GLY A 99 -4.88 3.24 -1.11
C GLY A 99 -4.08 2.83 0.14
N GLY A 100 -3.69 3.77 1.02
CA GLY A 100 -2.93 3.45 2.23
C GLY A 100 -1.51 2.95 1.93
N TYR A 101 -0.91 2.23 2.89
CA TYR A 101 0.44 1.69 2.78
C TYR A 101 0.45 0.33 2.08
N THR A 102 0.86 0.32 0.81
CA THR A 102 0.68 -0.81 -0.12
C THR A 102 1.82 -1.83 -0.09
N SER A 103 2.91 -1.55 0.63
CA SER A 103 4.11 -2.40 0.63
C SER A 103 3.91 -3.86 1.09
N ASN A 104 2.79 -4.20 1.75
CA ASN A 104 2.47 -5.57 2.19
C ASN A 104 1.24 -6.17 1.47
N ASP A 105 0.80 -5.57 0.37
CA ASP A 105 -0.36 -6.06 -0.37
C ASP A 105 0.03 -7.25 -1.25
N ILE A 106 -0.54 -8.42 -0.95
CA ILE A 106 -0.31 -9.65 -1.72
C ILE A 106 -1.23 -9.71 -2.96
N ALA A 107 -2.43 -9.12 -2.85
CA ALA A 107 -3.42 -9.15 -3.91
C ALA A 107 -3.35 -7.89 -4.79
N PRO A 108 -3.77 -7.97 -6.07
CA PRO A 108 -4.03 -6.79 -6.88
C PRO A 108 -5.09 -5.88 -6.21
N PRO A 109 -4.96 -4.55 -6.32
CA PRO A 109 -4.04 -3.81 -7.19
C PRO A 109 -2.63 -3.59 -6.61
N GLY A 110 -2.44 -3.70 -5.29
CA GLY A 110 -1.18 -3.33 -4.61
C GLY A 110 0.05 -4.09 -5.13
N SER A 111 -0.09 -5.39 -5.38
CA SER A 111 0.98 -6.23 -5.95
C SER A 111 1.39 -5.86 -7.38
N LEU A 112 0.61 -5.03 -8.07
CA LEU A 112 0.87 -4.60 -9.45
C LEU A 112 1.40 -3.15 -9.53
N LEU A 113 1.53 -2.46 -8.40
CA LEU A 113 2.05 -1.10 -8.35
C LEU A 113 3.58 -1.12 -8.43
N ASP A 114 4.16 -0.43 -9.41
CA ASP A 114 5.61 -0.40 -9.58
C ASP A 114 6.28 0.58 -8.60
N ASN A 115 6.09 1.89 -8.80
CA ASN A 115 6.92 2.85 -8.04
C ASN A 115 6.30 3.36 -6.72
N MET A 116 5.03 3.05 -6.46
CA MET A 116 4.35 3.57 -5.26
C MET A 116 4.93 3.02 -3.95
N PRO A 117 5.19 1.70 -3.80
CA PRO A 117 5.82 1.17 -2.58
C PRO A 117 7.20 1.77 -2.29
N ASN A 118 8.00 2.05 -3.34
CA ASN A 118 9.31 2.69 -3.18
C ASN A 118 9.20 4.13 -2.67
N TRP A 119 8.21 4.88 -3.17
CA TRP A 119 7.92 6.23 -2.68
C TRP A 119 7.50 6.21 -1.20
N GLU A 120 6.60 5.29 -0.83
CA GLU A 120 6.12 5.13 0.55
C GLU A 120 7.27 4.81 1.51
N TYR A 121 8.15 3.88 1.11
CA TYR A 121 9.32 3.52 1.89
C TYR A 121 10.27 4.71 2.07
N GLY A 122 10.55 5.46 1.00
CA GLY A 122 11.40 6.65 1.06
C GLY A 122 10.86 7.72 2.02
N ALA A 123 9.56 8.03 1.93
CA ALA A 123 8.90 9.00 2.81
C ALA A 123 8.92 8.53 4.28
N LEU A 124 8.67 7.25 4.52
CA LEU A 124 8.68 6.68 5.88
C LEU A 124 10.06 6.76 6.53
N ILE A 125 11.11 6.37 5.80
CA ILE A 125 12.50 6.41 6.29
C ILE A 125 12.93 7.86 6.54
N GLN A 126 12.63 8.77 5.61
CA GLN A 126 12.88 10.20 5.79
C GLN A 126 12.23 10.73 7.07
N SER A 127 10.94 10.47 7.27
CA SER A 127 10.21 10.95 8.45
C SER A 127 10.79 10.38 9.75
N ARG A 128 11.12 9.08 9.76
CA ARG A 128 11.73 8.42 10.92
C ARG A 128 13.08 9.04 11.28
N ASP A 129 13.96 9.19 10.29
CA ASP A 129 15.32 9.66 10.53
C ASP A 129 15.34 11.14 10.92
N LEU A 130 14.47 11.96 10.32
CA LEU A 130 14.29 13.35 10.70
C LEU A 130 13.72 13.48 12.12
N ALA A 131 12.69 12.70 12.48
CA ALA A 131 12.13 12.69 13.83
C ALA A 131 13.20 12.30 14.87
N ARG A 132 14.05 11.32 14.54
CA ARG A 132 15.18 10.92 15.38
C ARG A 132 16.21 12.05 15.53
N ALA A 133 16.57 12.73 14.44
CA ALA A 133 17.49 13.86 14.50
C ALA A 133 16.95 15.02 15.36
N LEU A 134 15.65 15.31 15.25
CA LEU A 134 14.98 16.31 16.10
C LEU A 134 15.09 15.95 17.59
N ARG A 135 14.88 14.67 17.93
CA ARG A 135 14.93 14.18 19.32
C ARG A 135 16.34 14.04 19.89
N GLU A 136 17.31 13.62 19.09
CA GLU A 136 18.64 13.24 19.60
C GLU A 136 19.69 14.34 19.41
N VAL A 137 19.50 15.24 18.45
CA VAL A 137 20.52 16.26 18.12
C VAL A 137 20.01 17.65 18.45
N LEU A 138 18.80 18.00 18.01
CA LEU A 138 18.30 19.37 18.07
C LEU A 138 17.65 19.74 19.41
N SER A 139 17.13 18.78 20.18
CA SER A 139 16.54 19.03 21.50
C SER A 139 17.53 18.86 22.66
N ARG A 140 18.79 18.47 22.40
CA ARG A 140 19.83 18.37 23.43
C ARG A 140 20.40 19.74 23.79
N SER A 141 20.76 19.93 25.05
CA SER A 141 21.45 21.13 25.52
C SER A 141 22.86 21.21 24.93
N GLN A 142 23.23 22.36 24.35
CA GLN A 142 24.54 22.59 23.73
C GLN A 142 25.75 22.40 24.67
N SER A 143 25.56 22.37 25.99
CA SER A 143 26.61 22.05 26.97
C SER A 143 26.99 20.56 27.03
N GLN A 144 26.27 19.70 26.32
CA GLN A 144 26.45 18.23 26.29
C GLN A 144 26.71 17.70 24.88
N SER A 145 26.87 18.58 23.89
CA SER A 145 27.33 18.23 22.55
C SER A 145 28.84 18.47 22.46
N GLN A 146 29.63 17.45 22.82
CA GLN A 146 31.00 17.33 22.35
C GLN A 146 31.07 16.21 21.31
#